data_AF-A0A8B7CBU6-F1
#
_entry.id   AF-A0A8B7CBU6-F1
#
_cell.length_a   1.000
_cell.length_b   1.000
_cell.length_c   1.000
_cell.angle_alpha   90.00
_cell.angle_beta   90.00
_cell.angle_gamma   90.00
#
_symmetry.space_group_name_H-M   'P 1'
#
loop_
_entity.id
_entity.type
_entity.pdbx_description
1 polymer ?
#
loop_
_entity_poly.entity_id
_entity_poly.type
_entity_poly.pdbx_seq_one_letter_code
_entity_poly.pdbx_strand_id
1 'polypeptide(L)'
;MELPVSDPPPAKDAAPPSHSCPHCDAEMVHKIAQLLLPGLATACVDATAGNLFSGPSYVAVDLRKEMVEYLTQRSQTYLAESIIHPDDADLDRNPTEGKPDDPADIVSDLMEDFASSKRTIFGRVSGWLLSDTREDKIDDFGQEMEMNRFWPIDRRESVSEILLRNLDFKNEFHCRMKFDTEKALAEHKNGCEFRPAECDSEGCTAKFCAAHRERHYAACPYRVVACEQGCPESLVRREMDRHCITVCPMRMVNCPFFPVGCQSAFPACGLARHCTEFLRSHLLCVLPLVHKPEGLSTEEMERRAQLLEEQAQGELSEALDVRSLTFAIKEQEAEIRN
;
A
#
# COMPACT_ATOMS: atom_id res chain seq x y z
N MET A 1 10.38 70.37 -40.29
CA MET A 1 11.14 69.12 -40.25
C MET A 1 11.22 68.72 -38.80
N GLU A 2 10.29 67.86 -38.39
CA GLU A 2 10.26 67.32 -37.03
C GLU A 2 11.32 66.24 -36.91
N LEU A 3 12.15 66.34 -35.87
CA LEU A 3 13.19 65.37 -35.57
C LEU A 3 12.54 64.11 -34.99
N PRO A 4 12.96 62.90 -35.39
CA PRO A 4 12.38 61.67 -34.89
C PRO A 4 12.79 61.45 -33.44
N VAL A 5 11.80 61.31 -32.56
CA VAL A 5 11.97 60.86 -31.18
C VAL A 5 12.44 59.40 -31.24
N SER A 6 13.65 59.13 -30.76
CA SER A 6 14.14 57.76 -30.63
C SER A 6 13.44 57.07 -29.46
N ASP A 7 12.84 55.92 -29.71
CA ASP A 7 12.29 55.06 -28.67
C ASP A 7 13.39 54.65 -27.67
N PRO A 8 13.07 54.54 -26.36
CA PRO A 8 14.01 54.01 -25.39
C PRO A 8 14.37 52.56 -25.73
N PRO A 9 15.62 52.13 -25.49
CA PRO A 9 16.06 50.77 -25.78
C PRO A 9 15.25 49.76 -24.94
N PRO A 10 15.01 48.54 -25.46
CA PRO A 10 14.37 47.49 -24.70
C PRO A 10 15.18 47.20 -23.43
N ALA A 11 14.47 47.08 -22.30
CA ALA A 11 15.07 46.84 -21.00
C ALA A 11 15.98 45.60 -21.06
N LYS A 12 17.25 45.83 -20.74
CA LYS A 12 18.29 44.81 -20.62
C LYS A 12 18.02 43.89 -19.44
N ASP A 13 18.19 42.60 -19.69
CA ASP A 13 18.72 41.60 -18.77
C ASP A 13 18.00 41.47 -17.42
N ALA A 14 16.80 40.86 -17.42
CA ALA A 14 16.34 40.19 -16.20
C ALA A 14 17.37 39.11 -15.83
N ALA A 15 17.93 39.19 -14.62
CA ALA A 15 18.85 38.18 -14.11
C ALA A 15 18.20 36.79 -14.23
N PRO A 16 18.96 35.74 -14.59
CA PRO A 16 18.38 34.41 -14.72
C PRO A 16 17.72 33.99 -13.40
N PRO A 17 16.56 33.30 -13.45
CA PRO A 17 15.82 32.91 -12.26
C PRO A 17 16.71 32.11 -11.32
N SER A 18 16.87 32.61 -10.09
CA SER A 18 17.83 32.09 -9.11
C SER A 18 17.19 31.22 -8.03
N HIS A 19 15.86 31.26 -7.88
CA HIS A 19 15.15 30.53 -6.83
C HIS A 19 14.48 29.27 -7.39
N SER A 20 15.06 28.10 -7.15
CA SER A 20 14.47 26.80 -7.54
C SER A 20 13.42 26.33 -6.52
N CYS A 21 12.38 25.67 -7.01
CA CYS A 21 11.42 24.98 -6.13
C CYS A 21 12.09 23.81 -5.39
N PRO A 22 11.96 23.69 -4.06
CA PRO A 22 12.64 22.64 -3.31
C PRO A 22 11.87 21.32 -3.30
N HIS A 23 10.67 21.24 -3.88
CA HIS A 23 9.79 20.09 -3.74
C HIS A 23 10.20 18.92 -4.63
N CYS A 24 10.27 17.75 -4.00
CA CYS A 24 10.55 16.45 -4.60
C CYS A 24 9.41 15.47 -4.32
N ASP A 25 9.41 14.37 -5.05
CA ASP A 25 8.52 13.25 -4.81
C ASP A 25 8.79 12.63 -3.43
N ALA A 26 7.80 12.75 -2.54
CA ALA A 26 7.97 12.35 -1.15
C ALA A 26 8.19 10.83 -0.99
N GLU A 27 7.61 10.00 -1.87
CA GLU A 27 7.80 8.55 -1.79
C GLU A 27 9.20 8.14 -2.24
N MET A 28 9.71 8.74 -3.32
CA MET A 28 11.08 8.52 -3.77
C MET A 28 12.11 9.00 -2.73
N VAL A 29 11.89 10.18 -2.14
CA VAL A 29 12.71 10.70 -1.03
C VAL A 29 12.72 9.72 0.14
N HIS A 30 11.55 9.19 0.52
CA HIS A 30 11.44 8.21 1.60
C HIS A 30 12.13 6.89 1.25
N LYS A 31 11.96 6.37 0.03
CA LYS A 31 12.63 5.16 -0.48
C LYS A 31 14.15 5.30 -0.37
N ILE A 32 14.71 6.42 -0.83
CA ILE A 32 16.15 6.70 -0.70
C ILE A 32 16.56 6.81 0.77
N ALA A 33 15.75 7.48 1.61
CA ALA A 33 16.04 7.64 3.03
C ALA A 33 16.10 6.30 3.80
N GLN A 34 15.29 5.32 3.39
CA GLN A 34 15.30 3.97 3.95
C GLN A 34 16.62 3.23 3.66
N LEU A 35 17.29 3.50 2.53
CA LEU A 35 18.58 2.88 2.19
C LEU A 35 19.73 3.39 3.05
N LEU A 36 19.69 4.67 3.45
CA LEU A 36 20.82 5.36 4.10
C LEU A 36 21.27 4.71 5.42
N LEU A 37 20.35 4.28 6.27
CA LEU A 37 20.73 3.72 7.58
C LEU A 37 21.32 2.31 7.47
N PRO A 38 20.70 1.35 6.74
CA PRO A 38 21.31 0.04 6.52
C PRO A 38 22.70 0.10 5.89
N GLY A 39 22.93 0.92 4.87
CA GLY A 39 24.28 0.98 4.29
C GLY A 39 25.29 1.72 5.18
N LEU A 40 24.87 2.65 6.03
CA LEU A 40 25.74 3.17 7.08
C LEU A 40 26.11 2.08 8.09
N ALA A 41 25.15 1.27 8.53
CA ALA A 41 25.40 0.14 9.42
C ALA A 41 26.39 -0.84 8.80
N THR A 42 26.19 -1.19 7.52
CA THR A 42 27.11 -2.00 6.72
C THR A 42 28.52 -1.41 6.71
N ALA A 43 28.68 -0.12 6.41
CA ALA A 43 29.98 0.53 6.42
C ALA A 43 30.66 0.49 7.81
N CYS A 44 29.89 0.64 8.89
CA CYS A 44 30.42 0.60 10.26
C CYS A 44 30.87 -0.80 10.68
N VAL A 45 30.07 -1.83 10.37
CA VAL A 45 30.41 -3.23 10.65
C VAL A 45 31.64 -3.65 9.84
N ASP A 46 31.68 -3.30 8.55
CA ASP A 46 32.81 -3.64 7.68
C ASP A 46 34.10 -2.88 8.05
N ALA A 47 33.99 -1.63 8.52
CA ALA A 47 35.13 -0.84 8.99
C ALA A 47 35.72 -1.34 10.32
N THR A 48 34.94 -2.09 11.10
CA THR A 48 35.37 -2.63 12.39
C THR A 48 35.59 -4.15 12.36
N ALA A 49 35.41 -4.79 11.20
CA ALA A 49 35.66 -6.20 11.00
C ALA A 49 37.10 -6.58 11.40
N GLY A 50 37.21 -7.51 12.35
CA GLY A 50 38.50 -7.98 12.89
C GLY A 50 39.15 -7.06 13.94
N ASN A 51 38.51 -5.94 14.31
CA ASN A 51 39.01 -5.07 15.37
C ASN A 51 38.48 -5.52 16.74
N LEU A 52 39.36 -5.70 17.72
CA LEU A 52 39.03 -6.17 19.07
C LEU A 52 38.68 -5.03 20.04
N PHE A 53 39.01 -3.78 19.71
CA PHE A 53 38.94 -2.65 20.65
C PHE A 53 37.93 -1.56 20.27
N SER A 54 37.33 -1.63 19.08
CA SER A 54 36.33 -0.67 18.62
C SER A 54 35.18 -1.37 17.89
N GLY A 55 33.96 -1.19 18.40
CA GLY A 55 32.74 -1.67 17.77
C GLY A 55 32.14 -0.66 16.78
N PRO A 56 31.12 -1.06 16.00
CA PRO A 56 30.49 -0.22 14.97
C PRO A 56 30.01 1.15 15.48
N SER A 57 29.52 1.23 16.72
CA SER A 57 29.04 2.47 17.33
C SER A 57 30.14 3.56 17.48
N TYR A 58 31.41 3.16 17.61
CA TYR A 58 32.53 4.09 17.77
C TYR A 58 32.81 4.89 16.49
N VAL A 59 32.58 4.28 15.32
CA VAL A 59 32.87 4.89 14.01
C VAL A 59 31.65 5.52 13.35
N ALA A 60 30.45 5.29 13.89
CA ALA A 60 29.18 5.63 13.24
C ALA A 60 29.00 7.12 12.96
N VAL A 61 29.43 8.00 13.88
CA VAL A 61 29.26 9.46 13.72
C VAL A 61 30.11 9.98 12.56
N ASP A 62 31.37 9.56 12.50
CA ASP A 62 32.33 9.99 11.48
C ASP A 62 31.96 9.40 10.11
N LEU A 63 31.66 8.09 10.06
CA LEU A 63 31.25 7.43 8.82
C LEU A 63 29.94 7.99 8.27
N ARG A 64 28.99 8.41 9.11
CA ARG A 64 27.77 9.09 8.64
C ARG A 64 28.13 10.38 7.90
N LYS A 65 29.03 11.18 8.46
CA LYS A 65 29.44 12.45 7.86
C LYS A 65 30.16 12.20 6.53
N GLU A 66 31.13 11.29 6.52
CA GLU A 66 31.85 10.91 5.30
C GLU A 66 30.91 10.36 4.23
N MET A 67 29.91 9.56 4.62
CA MET A 67 28.94 8.99 3.69
C MET A 67 28.08 10.08 3.06
N VAL A 68 27.54 11.03 3.83
CA VAL A 68 26.73 12.13 3.29
C VAL A 68 27.56 12.98 2.33
N GLU A 69 28.81 13.29 2.67
CA GLU A 69 29.73 14.04 1.80
C GLU A 69 30.02 13.27 0.50
N TYR A 70 30.35 11.99 0.61
CA TYR A 70 30.61 11.10 -0.52
C TYR A 70 29.40 11.01 -1.46
N LEU A 71 28.22 10.65 -0.94
CA LEU A 71 27.00 10.50 -1.74
C LEU A 71 26.60 11.81 -2.41
N THR A 72 26.73 12.94 -1.72
CA THR A 72 26.43 14.26 -2.30
C THR A 72 27.38 14.58 -3.45
N GLN A 73 28.67 14.32 -3.29
CA GLN A 73 29.66 14.58 -4.34
C GLN A 73 29.46 13.65 -5.54
N ARG A 74 29.31 12.34 -5.31
CA ARG A 74 29.14 11.34 -6.38
C ARG A 74 27.85 11.54 -7.16
N SER A 75 26.74 11.85 -6.48
CA SER A 75 25.46 12.11 -7.16
C SER A 75 25.52 13.34 -8.07
N GLN A 76 26.32 14.35 -7.75
CA GLN A 76 26.53 15.52 -8.63
C GLN A 76 27.29 15.18 -9.91
N THR A 77 28.27 14.27 -9.85
CA THR A 77 29.11 13.92 -11.01
C THR A 77 28.60 12.70 -11.78
N TYR A 78 27.63 11.97 -11.24
CA TYR A 78 27.10 10.73 -11.80
C TYR A 78 26.77 10.82 -13.30
N LEU A 79 26.05 11.86 -13.72
CA LEU A 79 25.65 12.02 -15.13
C LEU A 79 26.80 12.39 -16.06
N ALA A 80 27.77 13.16 -15.56
CA ALA A 80 28.95 13.48 -16.36
C ALA A 80 29.78 12.22 -16.61
N GLU A 81 29.89 11.35 -15.60
CA GLU A 81 30.63 10.10 -15.70
C GLU A 81 29.92 9.03 -16.55
N SER A 82 28.59 8.90 -16.43
CA SER A 82 27.81 7.94 -17.23
C SER A 82 27.79 8.26 -18.72
N ILE A 83 27.97 9.53 -19.10
CA ILE A 83 28.10 9.95 -20.51
C ILE A 83 29.52 9.70 -21.04
N ILE A 84 30.55 9.76 -20.19
CA ILE A 84 31.96 9.64 -20.59
C ILE A 84 32.41 8.16 -20.68
N HIS A 85 31.81 7.27 -19.90
CA HIS A 85 32.10 5.83 -19.90
C HIS A 85 30.91 4.98 -20.38
N PRO A 86 30.50 5.09 -21.65
CA PRO A 86 29.43 4.24 -22.20
C PRO A 86 29.85 2.76 -22.30
N ASP A 87 31.15 2.47 -22.30
CA ASP A 87 31.72 1.12 -22.49
C ASP A 87 31.79 0.27 -21.19
N ASP A 88 31.55 0.86 -20.01
CA ASP A 88 31.44 0.14 -18.73
C ASP A 88 29.98 -0.21 -18.36
N ALA A 89 29.01 0.32 -19.10
CA ALA A 89 27.64 -0.20 -19.07
C ALA A 89 27.66 -1.55 -19.79
N ASP A 90 27.20 -2.61 -19.11
CA ASP A 90 27.11 -3.98 -19.63
C ASP A 90 26.93 -4.02 -21.16
N LEU A 91 27.79 -4.80 -21.84
CA LEU A 91 27.83 -4.98 -23.30
C LEU A 91 26.52 -5.52 -23.93
N ASP A 92 25.45 -5.64 -23.15
CA ASP A 92 24.09 -6.01 -23.57
C ASP A 92 23.09 -4.83 -23.54
N ARG A 93 23.48 -3.64 -23.03
CA ARG A 93 22.59 -2.49 -22.90
C ARG A 93 22.63 -1.63 -24.17
N ASN A 94 21.67 -1.87 -25.07
CA ASN A 94 21.41 -1.01 -26.23
C ASN A 94 21.23 0.46 -25.76
N PRO A 95 22.07 1.43 -26.19
CA PRO A 95 22.07 2.82 -25.68
C PRO A 95 20.74 3.56 -25.89
N THR A 96 19.88 3.05 -26.77
CA THR A 96 18.57 3.62 -27.10
C THR A 96 17.39 2.93 -26.39
N GLU A 97 17.61 1.91 -25.57
CA GLU A 97 16.52 1.12 -24.93
C GLU A 97 16.70 0.84 -23.43
N GLY A 98 17.71 1.41 -22.77
CA GLY A 98 17.83 1.32 -21.31
C GLY A 98 16.84 2.28 -20.62
N LYS A 99 15.91 1.75 -19.80
CA LYS A 99 15.15 2.56 -18.83
C LYS A 99 16.17 3.41 -18.03
N PRO A 100 15.95 4.73 -17.83
CA PRO A 100 16.79 5.50 -16.92
C PRO A 100 16.84 4.81 -15.56
N ASP A 101 18.03 4.67 -14.99
CA ASP A 101 18.20 4.00 -13.70
C ASP A 101 17.39 4.75 -12.63
N ASP A 102 16.63 4.00 -11.83
CA ASP A 102 15.80 4.56 -10.76
C ASP A 102 16.74 5.28 -9.76
N PRO A 103 16.43 6.51 -9.31
CA PRO A 103 17.31 7.25 -8.41
C PRO A 103 17.67 6.48 -7.13
N ALA A 104 16.78 5.62 -6.62
CA ALA A 104 17.09 4.82 -5.46
C ALA A 104 18.09 3.70 -5.75
N ASP A 105 18.04 3.10 -6.94
CA ASP A 105 18.99 2.06 -7.37
C ASP A 105 20.40 2.69 -7.50
N ILE A 106 20.48 3.87 -8.12
CA ILE A 106 21.75 4.63 -8.21
C ILE A 106 22.31 4.94 -6.81
N VAL A 107 21.46 5.39 -5.87
CA VAL A 107 21.93 5.65 -4.50
C VAL A 107 22.36 4.36 -3.81
N SER A 108 21.68 3.24 -4.05
CA SER A 108 22.09 1.93 -3.53
C SER A 108 23.49 1.56 -3.99
N ASP A 109 23.78 1.68 -5.30
CA ASP A 109 25.10 1.39 -5.87
C ASP A 109 26.19 2.28 -5.26
N LEU A 110 25.92 3.60 -5.17
CA LEU A 110 26.85 4.54 -4.54
C LEU A 110 27.09 4.21 -3.05
N MET A 111 26.07 3.71 -2.36
CA MET A 111 26.21 3.28 -0.97
C MET A 111 27.03 2.01 -0.83
N GLU A 112 26.88 1.06 -1.75
CA GLU A 112 27.70 -0.16 -1.80
C GLU A 112 29.16 0.16 -2.11
N ASP A 113 29.43 1.09 -3.03
CA ASP A 113 30.77 1.61 -3.32
C ASP A 113 31.38 2.26 -2.08
N PHE A 114 30.60 3.11 -1.40
CA PHE A 114 31.03 3.75 -0.15
C PHE A 114 31.37 2.70 0.90
N ALA A 115 30.48 1.76 1.19
CA ALA A 115 30.70 0.73 2.20
C ALA A 115 31.92 -0.14 1.85
N SER A 116 32.07 -0.50 0.57
CA SER A 116 33.22 -1.24 0.05
C SER A 116 34.54 -0.49 0.28
N SER A 117 34.53 0.83 0.14
CA SER A 117 35.71 1.67 0.42
C SER A 117 36.15 1.67 1.89
N LYS A 118 35.25 1.29 2.82
CA LYS A 118 35.52 1.27 4.27
C LYS A 118 35.94 -0.09 4.82
N ARG A 119 35.91 -1.16 4.00
CA ARG A 119 36.28 -2.52 4.43
C ARG A 119 37.75 -2.62 4.87
N THR A 120 37.97 -3.18 6.06
CA THR A 120 39.31 -3.60 6.53
C THR A 120 39.83 -4.81 5.74
N ILE A 121 41.10 -5.19 5.95
CA ILE A 121 41.69 -6.39 5.32
C ILE A 121 40.85 -7.65 5.62
N PHE A 122 40.33 -7.79 6.84
CA PHE A 122 39.45 -8.89 7.22
C PHE A 122 38.05 -8.74 6.62
N GLY A 123 37.56 -7.51 6.48
CA GLY A 123 36.32 -7.20 5.77
C GLY A 123 36.35 -7.51 4.26
N ARG A 124 37.52 -7.81 3.68
CA ARG A 124 37.69 -8.18 2.26
C ARG A 124 37.75 -9.70 2.03
N VAL A 125 37.71 -10.50 3.10
CA VAL A 125 37.73 -11.96 2.98
C VAL A 125 36.37 -12.44 2.48
N SER A 126 36.33 -13.19 1.37
CA SER A 126 35.08 -13.70 0.79
C SER A 126 34.23 -14.51 1.78
N GLY A 127 34.87 -15.23 2.71
CA GLY A 127 34.19 -15.96 3.78
C GLY A 127 33.55 -15.08 4.85
N TRP A 128 33.98 -13.82 5.02
CA TRP A 128 33.31 -12.84 5.88
C TRP A 128 32.14 -12.18 5.14
N LEU A 129 32.37 -11.82 3.88
CA LEU A 129 31.36 -11.14 3.05
C LEU A 129 30.09 -11.97 2.85
N LEU A 130 30.23 -13.29 2.75
CA LEU A 130 29.12 -14.23 2.58
C LEU A 130 28.68 -14.88 3.90
N SER A 131 29.06 -14.32 5.05
CA SER A 131 28.73 -14.94 6.34
C SER A 131 27.42 -14.41 6.92
N ASP A 132 26.54 -15.33 7.33
CA ASP A 132 25.32 -15.03 8.09
C ASP A 132 25.63 -14.18 9.34
N THR A 133 26.77 -14.46 9.99
CA THR A 133 27.23 -13.69 11.16
C THR A 133 27.51 -12.22 10.85
N ARG A 134 27.89 -11.87 9.60
CA ARG A 134 28.05 -10.48 9.18
C ARG A 134 26.68 -9.83 9.00
N GLU A 135 25.75 -10.52 8.34
CA GLU A 135 24.38 -10.03 8.11
C GLU A 135 23.67 -9.77 9.45
N ASP A 136 23.71 -10.74 10.38
CA ASP A 136 23.15 -10.61 11.72
C ASP A 136 23.70 -9.37 12.45
N LYS A 137 25.01 -9.10 12.34
CA LYS A 137 25.62 -7.93 12.98
C LYS A 137 25.18 -6.60 12.34
N ILE A 138 24.93 -6.60 11.04
CA ILE A 138 24.44 -5.40 10.34
C ILE A 138 23.01 -5.13 10.77
N ASP A 139 22.17 -6.16 10.83
CA ASP A 139 20.77 -6.04 11.22
C ASP A 139 20.63 -5.65 12.70
N ASP A 140 21.37 -6.30 13.61
CA ASP A 140 21.41 -5.98 15.03
C ASP A 140 21.84 -4.52 15.24
N PHE A 141 22.91 -4.09 14.57
CA PHE A 141 23.43 -2.74 14.71
C PHE A 141 22.49 -1.69 14.07
N GLY A 142 21.92 -1.99 12.90
CA GLY A 142 20.91 -1.14 12.26
C GLY A 142 19.68 -0.95 13.16
N GLN A 143 19.21 -2.02 13.80
CA GLN A 143 18.11 -1.97 14.77
C GLN A 143 18.48 -1.16 16.01
N GLU A 144 19.70 -1.32 16.54
CA GLU A 144 20.22 -0.49 17.64
C GLU A 144 20.18 1.00 17.27
N MET A 145 20.62 1.35 16.05
CA MET A 145 20.62 2.73 15.56
C MET A 145 19.20 3.30 15.46
N GLU A 146 18.22 2.53 14.99
CA GLU A 146 16.81 2.96 14.94
C GLU A 146 16.23 3.17 16.34
N MET A 147 16.44 2.19 17.24
CA MET A 147 15.94 2.25 18.62
C MET A 147 16.50 3.46 19.39
N ASN A 148 17.78 3.79 19.14
CA ASN A 148 18.46 4.93 19.73
C ASN A 148 18.22 6.25 18.98
N ARG A 149 17.45 6.25 17.88
CA ARG A 149 17.22 7.41 17.01
C ARG A 149 18.52 8.08 16.56
N PHE A 150 19.55 7.28 16.27
CA PHE A 150 20.88 7.77 15.91
C PHE A 150 20.86 8.65 14.65
N TRP A 151 20.07 8.24 13.65
CA TRP A 151 19.84 9.02 12.43
C TRP A 151 18.36 8.97 12.03
N PRO A 152 17.54 9.86 12.63
CA PRO A 152 16.10 9.92 12.41
C PRO A 152 15.72 10.06 10.94
N ILE A 153 14.55 9.53 10.58
CA ILE A 153 14.07 9.48 9.19
C ILE A 153 13.97 10.87 8.55
N ASP A 154 13.55 11.90 9.29
CA ASP A 154 13.45 13.29 8.82
C ASP A 154 14.81 13.87 8.37
N ARG A 155 15.88 13.48 9.09
CA ARG A 155 17.25 13.87 8.72
C ARG A 155 17.77 13.09 7.52
N ARG A 156 17.34 11.82 7.36
CA ARG A 156 17.66 11.00 6.19
C ARG A 156 16.95 11.54 4.96
N GLU A 157 15.67 11.88 5.06
CA GLU A 157 14.87 12.52 4.00
C GLU A 157 15.51 13.82 3.52
N SER A 158 16.03 14.65 4.43
CA SER A 158 16.76 15.88 4.07
C SER A 158 17.97 15.63 3.17
N VAL A 159 18.73 14.56 3.42
CA VAL A 159 19.86 14.14 2.56
C VAL A 159 19.33 13.57 1.25
N SER A 160 18.30 12.72 1.30
CA SER A 160 17.66 12.13 0.13
C SER A 160 17.13 13.17 -0.86
N GLU A 161 16.56 14.29 -0.39
CA GLU A 161 16.13 15.37 -1.27
C GLU A 161 17.29 16.01 -2.04
N ILE A 162 18.50 16.07 -1.46
CA ILE A 162 19.70 16.58 -2.14
C ILE A 162 20.13 15.57 -3.21
N LEU A 163 20.24 14.30 -2.83
CA LEU A 163 20.64 13.22 -3.76
C LEU A 163 19.66 13.12 -4.94
N LEU A 164 18.36 13.13 -4.67
CA LEU A 164 17.33 13.03 -5.71
C LEU A 164 17.39 14.21 -6.68
N ARG A 165 17.63 15.44 -6.20
CA ARG A 165 17.80 16.61 -7.07
C ARG A 165 19.03 16.52 -7.98
N ASN A 166 20.12 15.91 -7.50
CA ASN A 166 21.32 15.70 -8.30
C ASN A 166 21.11 14.63 -9.38
N LEU A 167 20.33 13.59 -9.07
CA LEU A 167 20.13 12.42 -9.94
C LEU A 167 18.96 12.56 -10.91
N ASP A 168 17.93 13.33 -10.59
CA ASP A 168 16.70 13.44 -11.40
C ASP A 168 16.80 14.51 -12.50
N PHE A 169 17.70 14.31 -13.46
CA PHE A 169 17.91 15.24 -14.58
C PHE A 169 16.71 15.40 -15.52
N LYS A 170 15.81 14.41 -15.55
CA LYS A 170 14.57 14.46 -16.35
C LYS A 170 13.44 15.19 -15.62
N ASN A 171 13.66 15.54 -14.34
CA ASN A 171 12.66 16.16 -13.47
C ASN A 171 11.38 15.32 -13.36
N GLU A 172 11.52 13.99 -13.33
CA GLU A 172 10.43 13.04 -13.14
C GLU A 172 9.99 12.99 -11.68
N PHE A 173 10.91 13.28 -10.75
CA PHE A 173 10.73 13.17 -9.31
C PHE A 173 10.95 14.48 -8.55
N HIS A 174 11.25 15.59 -9.22
CA HIS A 174 11.30 16.90 -8.57
C HIS A 174 10.87 18.04 -9.47
N CYS A 175 10.46 19.14 -8.83
CA CYS A 175 9.97 20.30 -9.55
C CYS A 175 11.10 21.04 -10.28
N ARG A 176 11.00 21.12 -11.62
CA ARG A 176 11.94 21.87 -12.47
C ARG A 176 11.81 23.39 -12.44
N MET A 177 10.77 23.91 -11.79
CA MET A 177 10.40 25.33 -11.86
C MET A 177 11.41 26.21 -11.10
N LYS A 178 11.82 27.31 -11.74
CA LYS A 178 12.68 28.34 -11.17
C LYS A 178 12.00 29.71 -11.28
N PHE A 179 12.29 30.58 -10.33
CA PHE A 179 11.62 31.87 -10.18
C PHE A 179 12.63 33.01 -9.97
N ASP A 180 12.30 34.19 -10.48
CA ASP A 180 13.13 35.39 -10.35
C ASP A 180 13.03 36.02 -8.96
N THR A 181 11.94 35.74 -8.23
CA THR A 181 11.68 36.30 -6.91
C THR A 181 11.20 35.22 -5.93
N GLU A 182 11.55 35.39 -4.66
CA GLU A 182 11.06 34.53 -3.57
C GLU A 182 9.53 34.55 -3.46
N LYS A 183 8.89 35.69 -3.74
CA LYS A 183 7.43 35.82 -3.73
C LYS A 183 6.77 34.90 -4.77
N ALA A 184 7.27 34.90 -6.01
CA ALA A 184 6.74 34.03 -7.07
C ALA A 184 6.96 32.54 -6.74
N LEU A 185 8.09 32.19 -6.13
CA LEU A 185 8.33 30.84 -5.62
C LEU A 185 7.32 30.46 -4.53
N ALA A 186 7.04 31.35 -3.57
CA ALA A 186 6.08 31.10 -2.50
C ALA A 186 4.65 30.87 -3.02
N GLU A 187 4.24 31.64 -4.04
CA GLU A 187 2.95 31.46 -4.73
C GLU A 187 2.88 30.09 -5.43
N HIS A 188 3.97 29.65 -6.06
CA HIS A 188 4.04 28.34 -6.71
C HIS A 188 3.97 27.16 -5.73
N LYS A 189 4.66 27.23 -4.58
CA LYS A 189 4.80 26.09 -3.64
C LYS A 189 3.45 25.44 -3.29
N ASN A 190 2.40 26.24 -3.10
CA ASN A 190 1.07 25.74 -2.76
C ASN A 190 0.39 24.97 -3.89
N GLY A 191 0.71 25.28 -5.15
CA GLY A 191 0.16 24.62 -6.34
C GLY A 191 1.07 23.51 -6.90
N CYS A 192 2.30 23.40 -6.43
CA CYS A 192 3.29 22.45 -6.94
C CYS A 192 2.79 21.00 -6.80
N GLU A 193 2.86 20.21 -7.86
CA GLU A 193 2.45 18.80 -7.85
C GLU A 193 3.32 17.92 -6.95
N PHE A 194 4.59 18.32 -6.79
CA PHE A 194 5.53 17.68 -5.86
C PHE A 194 5.40 18.15 -4.41
N ARG A 195 4.50 19.09 -4.11
CA ARG A 195 4.33 19.55 -2.72
C ARG A 195 3.96 18.36 -1.82
N PRO A 196 4.54 18.27 -0.61
CA PRO A 196 4.14 17.27 0.36
C PRO A 196 2.64 17.38 0.66
N ALA A 197 1.99 16.22 0.73
CA ALA A 197 0.61 16.05 1.10
C ALA A 197 0.50 14.88 2.09
N GLU A 198 -0.48 14.99 2.98
CA GLU A 198 -0.81 13.94 3.93
C GLU A 198 -2.22 13.44 3.62
N CYS A 199 -2.50 12.18 3.97
CA CYS A 199 -3.84 11.65 3.84
C CYS A 199 -4.78 12.31 4.85
N ASP A 200 -5.98 12.66 4.40
CA ASP A 200 -7.06 13.22 5.21
C ASP A 200 -7.91 12.13 5.91
N SER A 201 -7.67 10.86 5.61
CA SER A 201 -8.38 9.74 6.22
C SER A 201 -7.88 9.49 7.64
N GLU A 202 -8.81 9.39 8.59
CA GLU A 202 -8.50 9.18 10.00
C GLU A 202 -7.68 7.91 10.23
N GLY A 203 -6.53 8.04 10.91
CA GLY A 203 -5.61 6.94 11.20
C GLY A 203 -4.58 6.65 10.11
N CYS A 204 -4.63 7.33 8.95
CA CYS A 204 -3.58 7.23 7.94
C CYS A 204 -2.48 8.27 8.18
N THR A 205 -1.23 7.82 8.31
CA THR A 205 -0.05 8.69 8.48
C THR A 205 0.81 8.78 7.20
N ALA A 206 0.27 8.33 6.06
CA ALA A 206 0.99 8.31 4.80
C ALA A 206 1.28 9.74 4.32
N LYS A 207 2.54 9.96 3.92
CA LYS A 207 3.01 11.17 3.26
C LYS A 207 3.33 10.84 1.80
N PHE A 208 2.87 11.69 0.89
CA PHE A 208 3.05 11.54 -0.55
C PHE A 208 3.11 12.93 -1.19
N CYS A 209 3.48 13.03 -2.47
CA CYS A 209 3.34 14.29 -3.20
C CYS A 209 1.90 14.48 -3.68
N ALA A 210 1.46 15.72 -3.88
CA ALA A 210 0.11 15.98 -4.33
C ALA A 210 -0.28 15.25 -5.64
N ALA A 211 0.67 15.00 -6.55
CA ALA A 211 0.46 14.19 -7.76
C ALA A 211 0.01 12.75 -7.47
N HIS A 212 0.46 12.16 -6.35
CA HIS A 212 0.17 10.77 -5.98
C HIS A 212 -1.09 10.60 -5.13
N ARG A 213 -1.83 11.69 -4.86
CA ARG A 213 -3.01 11.68 -4.00
C ARG A 213 -4.09 10.69 -4.46
N GLU A 214 -4.45 10.73 -5.74
CA GLU A 214 -5.51 9.86 -6.26
C GLU A 214 -5.10 8.39 -6.23
N ARG A 215 -3.83 8.10 -6.55
CA ARG A 215 -3.26 6.75 -6.44
C ARG A 215 -3.30 6.26 -5.01
N HIS A 216 -2.94 7.10 -4.04
CA HIS A 216 -3.03 6.77 -2.63
C HIS A 216 -4.50 6.51 -2.22
N TYR A 217 -5.43 7.39 -2.57
CA TYR A 217 -6.85 7.24 -2.24
C TYR A 217 -7.47 5.96 -2.80
N ALA A 218 -7.05 5.54 -4.00
CA ALA A 218 -7.50 4.27 -4.59
C ALA A 218 -7.11 3.05 -3.74
N ALA A 219 -5.98 3.09 -3.04
CA ALA A 219 -5.44 1.96 -2.27
C ALA A 219 -5.48 2.17 -0.74
N CYS A 220 -5.85 3.35 -0.25
CA CYS A 220 -5.74 3.71 1.16
C CYS A 220 -6.61 2.79 2.04
N PRO A 221 -6.01 2.05 3.00
CA PRO A 221 -6.75 1.12 3.86
C PRO A 221 -7.65 1.81 4.88
N TYR A 222 -7.39 3.09 5.16
CA TYR A 222 -8.15 3.92 6.12
C TYR A 222 -9.27 4.72 5.46
N ARG A 223 -9.33 4.74 4.12
CA ARG A 223 -10.34 5.52 3.41
C ARG A 223 -11.70 4.83 3.54
N VAL A 224 -12.72 5.63 3.81
CA VAL A 224 -14.11 5.18 3.80
C VAL A 224 -14.58 5.01 2.36
N VAL A 225 -15.02 3.80 2.02
CA VAL A 225 -15.48 3.43 0.69
C VAL A 225 -16.79 2.65 0.78
N ALA A 226 -17.58 2.69 -0.28
CA ALA A 226 -18.83 1.94 -0.37
C ALA A 226 -18.56 0.42 -0.34
N CYS A 227 -19.49 -0.35 0.21
CA CYS A 227 -19.41 -1.80 0.24
C CYS A 227 -19.27 -2.41 -1.16
N GLU A 228 -18.30 -3.31 -1.35
CA GLU A 228 -18.04 -3.98 -2.63
C GLU A 228 -19.16 -4.93 -3.05
N GLN A 229 -19.97 -5.42 -2.10
CA GLN A 229 -21.16 -6.22 -2.37
C GLN A 229 -22.40 -5.36 -2.69
N GLY A 230 -22.25 -4.03 -2.76
CA GLY A 230 -23.33 -3.11 -3.13
C GLY A 230 -24.39 -2.88 -2.05
N CYS A 231 -24.07 -3.13 -0.78
CA CYS A 231 -24.96 -2.75 0.31
C CYS A 231 -24.91 -1.21 0.55
N PRO A 232 -25.88 -0.62 1.26
CA PRO A 232 -25.93 0.83 1.50
C PRO A 232 -24.84 1.38 2.42
N GLU A 233 -24.05 0.52 3.07
CA GLU A 233 -23.03 0.95 4.02
C GLU A 233 -21.75 1.44 3.33
N SER A 234 -21.13 2.45 3.93
CA SER A 234 -19.75 2.87 3.62
C SER A 234 -18.90 2.68 4.86
N LEU A 235 -17.74 2.07 4.67
CA LEU A 235 -16.88 1.63 5.75
C LEU A 235 -15.41 1.81 5.39
N VAL A 236 -14.57 1.80 6.42
CA VAL A 236 -13.11 1.85 6.24
C VAL A 236 -12.68 0.63 5.42
N ARG A 237 -11.91 0.85 4.34
CA ARG A 237 -11.51 -0.20 3.39
C ARG A 237 -10.95 -1.46 4.06
N ARG A 238 -10.10 -1.32 5.08
CA ARG A 238 -9.52 -2.47 5.81
C ARG A 238 -10.56 -3.35 6.53
N GLU A 239 -11.77 -2.85 6.76
CA GLU A 239 -12.86 -3.57 7.42
C GLU A 239 -13.82 -4.24 6.41
N MET A 240 -13.60 -4.02 5.11
CA MET A 240 -14.46 -4.51 4.03
C MET A 240 -14.67 -6.02 4.10
N ASP A 241 -13.58 -6.79 4.16
CA ASP A 241 -13.64 -8.25 4.19
C ASP A 241 -14.45 -8.76 5.37
N ARG A 242 -14.18 -8.20 6.57
CA ARG A 242 -14.91 -8.57 7.78
C ARG A 242 -16.40 -8.27 7.64
N HIS A 243 -16.77 -7.09 7.14
CA HIS A 243 -18.15 -6.72 6.90
C HIS A 243 -18.82 -7.69 5.91
N CYS A 244 -18.21 -7.88 4.74
CA CYS A 244 -18.69 -8.72 3.64
C CYS A 244 -18.94 -10.18 4.04
N ILE A 245 -18.21 -10.71 5.02
CA ILE A 245 -18.34 -12.10 5.47
C ILE A 245 -19.33 -12.24 6.64
N THR A 246 -19.39 -11.26 7.55
CA THR A 246 -20.08 -11.42 8.83
C THR A 246 -21.44 -10.75 8.88
N VAL A 247 -21.50 -9.45 8.62
CA VAL A 247 -22.67 -8.60 8.93
C VAL A 247 -23.32 -8.00 7.68
N CYS A 248 -22.66 -8.07 6.52
CA CYS A 248 -23.19 -7.50 5.30
C CYS A 248 -24.55 -8.14 4.93
N PRO A 249 -25.60 -7.35 4.67
CA PRO A 249 -26.89 -7.88 4.23
C PRO A 249 -26.80 -8.53 2.84
N MET A 250 -25.81 -8.15 2.03
CA MET A 250 -25.57 -8.70 0.70
C MET A 250 -24.69 -9.95 0.70
N ARG A 251 -24.18 -10.39 1.87
CA ARG A 251 -23.34 -11.59 1.95
C ARG A 251 -24.11 -12.81 1.45
N MET A 252 -23.45 -13.65 0.65
CA MET A 252 -24.05 -14.88 0.15
C MET A 252 -24.20 -15.88 1.30
N VAL A 253 -25.41 -16.42 1.46
CA VAL A 253 -25.73 -17.48 2.42
C VAL A 253 -26.38 -18.64 1.69
N ASN A 254 -26.09 -19.86 2.17
CA ASN A 254 -26.89 -21.01 1.81
C ASN A 254 -28.23 -20.92 2.53
N CYS A 255 -29.28 -21.42 1.89
CA CYS A 255 -30.57 -21.59 2.53
C CYS A 255 -30.43 -22.41 3.83
N PRO A 256 -31.05 -22.03 4.96
CA PRO A 256 -31.03 -22.83 6.18
C PRO A 256 -31.57 -24.27 6.02
N PHE A 257 -32.34 -24.53 4.96
CA PHE A 257 -32.82 -25.86 4.56
C PHE A 257 -31.80 -26.65 3.71
N PHE A 258 -30.57 -26.15 3.52
CA PHE A 258 -29.51 -26.84 2.77
C PHE A 258 -29.16 -28.24 3.27
N PRO A 259 -29.05 -28.50 4.60
CA PRO A 259 -28.77 -29.84 5.09
C PRO A 259 -29.86 -30.87 4.77
N VAL A 260 -31.06 -30.42 4.42
CA VAL A 260 -32.25 -31.26 4.20
C VAL A 260 -32.73 -31.24 2.74
N GLY A 261 -31.95 -30.62 1.83
CA GLY A 261 -32.13 -30.75 0.38
C GLY A 261 -32.23 -29.45 -0.42
N CYS A 262 -32.38 -28.28 0.21
CA CYS A 262 -32.48 -27.01 -0.53
C CYS A 262 -31.10 -26.52 -1.00
N GLN A 263 -30.84 -26.45 -2.31
CA GLN A 263 -29.52 -26.08 -2.85
C GLN A 263 -29.37 -24.57 -3.16
N SER A 264 -30.29 -23.73 -2.70
CA SER A 264 -30.28 -22.31 -3.01
C SER A 264 -29.23 -21.54 -2.20
N ALA A 265 -28.54 -20.62 -2.87
CA ALA A 265 -27.66 -19.63 -2.27
C ALA A 265 -28.04 -18.22 -2.76
N PHE A 266 -28.12 -17.26 -1.85
CA PHE A 266 -28.62 -15.90 -2.15
C PHE A 266 -28.10 -14.88 -1.10
N PRO A 267 -28.24 -13.57 -1.36
CA PRO A 267 -27.93 -12.53 -0.37
C PRO A 267 -28.72 -12.70 0.93
N ALA A 268 -28.08 -12.54 2.09
CA ALA A 268 -28.70 -12.75 3.41
C ALA A 268 -30.02 -11.98 3.61
N CYS A 269 -30.13 -10.76 3.08
CA CYS A 269 -31.37 -9.97 3.12
C CYS A 269 -32.56 -10.61 2.38
N GLY A 270 -32.30 -11.54 1.46
CA GLY A 270 -33.30 -12.25 0.68
C GLY A 270 -33.90 -13.47 1.38
N LEU A 271 -33.43 -13.85 2.57
CA LEU A 271 -33.83 -15.08 3.26
C LEU A 271 -35.34 -15.21 3.45
N ALA A 272 -35.98 -14.21 4.06
CA ALA A 272 -37.42 -14.26 4.33
C ALA A 272 -38.24 -14.41 3.04
N ARG A 273 -37.87 -13.67 1.99
CA ARG A 273 -38.53 -13.76 0.69
C ARG A 273 -38.36 -15.15 0.07
N HIS A 274 -37.16 -15.74 0.10
CA HIS A 274 -36.92 -17.08 -0.41
C HIS A 274 -37.73 -18.14 0.35
N CYS A 275 -37.75 -18.09 1.70
CA CYS A 275 -38.53 -19.03 2.51
C CYS A 275 -40.04 -18.92 2.23
N THR A 276 -40.53 -17.72 1.95
CA THR A 276 -41.94 -17.51 1.59
C THR A 276 -42.24 -18.03 0.18
N GLU A 277 -41.42 -17.70 -0.82
CA GLU A 277 -41.64 -18.10 -2.23
C GLU A 277 -41.48 -19.61 -2.47
N PHE A 278 -40.65 -20.30 -1.66
CA PHE A 278 -40.32 -21.72 -1.82
C PHE A 278 -40.81 -22.58 -0.64
N LEU A 279 -41.81 -22.10 0.10
CA LEU A 279 -42.35 -22.77 1.29
C LEU A 279 -42.69 -24.24 1.03
N ARG A 280 -43.44 -24.55 -0.03
CA ARG A 280 -43.79 -25.93 -0.39
C ARG A 280 -42.57 -26.84 -0.58
N SER A 281 -41.51 -26.33 -1.21
CA SER A 281 -40.26 -27.10 -1.37
C SER A 281 -39.59 -27.34 -0.03
N HIS A 282 -39.59 -26.35 0.88
CA HIS A 282 -39.04 -26.52 2.23
C HIS A 282 -39.88 -27.49 3.07
N LEU A 283 -41.21 -27.49 2.94
CA LEU A 283 -42.09 -28.48 3.57
C LEU A 283 -41.74 -29.90 3.12
N LEU A 284 -41.54 -30.13 1.82
CA LEU A 284 -41.13 -31.44 1.29
C LEU A 284 -39.76 -31.90 1.81
N CYS A 285 -38.83 -30.97 2.06
CA CYS A 285 -37.55 -31.29 2.70
C CYS A 285 -37.69 -31.69 4.18
N VAL A 286 -38.65 -31.10 4.90
CA VAL A 286 -38.79 -31.26 6.36
C VAL A 286 -39.77 -32.38 6.75
N LEU A 287 -40.83 -32.62 5.99
CA LEU A 287 -41.84 -33.66 6.28
C LEU A 287 -41.25 -35.07 6.51
N PRO A 288 -40.25 -35.56 5.76
CA PRO A 288 -39.60 -36.84 6.03
C PRO A 288 -38.88 -36.93 7.39
N LEU A 289 -38.51 -35.77 7.97
CA LEU A 289 -37.87 -35.69 9.29
C LEU A 289 -38.91 -35.71 10.41
N VAL A 290 -40.11 -35.18 10.13
CA VAL A 290 -41.25 -35.17 11.07
C VAL A 290 -41.93 -36.54 11.10
N HIS A 291 -42.16 -37.11 9.93
CA HIS A 291 -42.86 -38.37 9.72
C HIS A 291 -41.85 -39.41 9.26
N LYS A 292 -41.57 -40.42 10.10
CA LYS A 292 -40.54 -41.45 9.86
C LYS A 292 -40.53 -41.94 8.39
N PRO A 293 -39.34 -42.19 7.81
CA PRO A 293 -39.18 -42.51 6.39
C PRO A 293 -39.89 -43.79 5.93
N GLU A 294 -40.29 -44.69 6.85
CA GLU A 294 -41.04 -45.91 6.50
C GLU A 294 -42.56 -45.69 6.36
N GLY A 295 -43.09 -44.49 6.61
CA GLY A 295 -44.53 -44.26 6.82
C GLY A 295 -45.35 -43.66 5.68
N LEU A 296 -44.74 -42.91 4.74
CA LEU A 296 -45.48 -42.13 3.73
C LEU A 296 -44.82 -42.23 2.34
N SER A 297 -45.61 -42.41 1.28
CA SER A 297 -45.12 -42.31 -0.10
C SER A 297 -44.82 -40.85 -0.47
N THR A 298 -44.01 -40.63 -1.51
CA THR A 298 -43.71 -39.29 -2.04
C THR A 298 -44.98 -38.51 -2.38
N GLU A 299 -45.98 -39.15 -2.99
CA GLU A 299 -47.27 -38.52 -3.33
C GLU A 299 -48.06 -38.09 -2.09
N GLU A 300 -47.99 -38.86 -0.99
CA GLU A 300 -48.66 -38.50 0.27
C GLU A 300 -47.96 -37.32 0.95
N MET A 301 -46.62 -37.25 0.88
CA MET A 301 -45.86 -36.09 1.35
C MET A 301 -46.21 -34.83 0.56
N GLU A 302 -46.38 -34.94 -0.76
CA GLU A 302 -46.82 -33.83 -1.62
C GLU A 302 -48.22 -33.34 -1.29
N ARG A 303 -49.18 -34.26 -1.08
CA ARG A 303 -50.53 -33.89 -0.64
C ARG A 303 -50.52 -33.18 0.70
N ARG A 304 -49.74 -33.68 1.65
CA ARG A 304 -49.65 -33.10 3.00
C ARG A 304 -48.97 -31.73 3.00
N ALA A 305 -47.91 -31.56 2.22
CA ALA A 305 -47.26 -30.26 2.04
C ALA A 305 -48.24 -29.22 1.49
N GLN A 306 -49.07 -29.61 0.51
CA GLN A 306 -50.09 -28.71 -0.05
C GLN A 306 -51.17 -28.34 0.97
N LEU A 307 -51.68 -29.31 1.75
CA LEU A 307 -52.65 -29.05 2.81
C LEU A 307 -52.13 -28.08 3.87
N LEU A 308 -50.87 -28.29 4.32
CA LEU A 308 -50.23 -27.42 5.30
C LEU A 308 -50.03 -25.99 4.76
N GLU A 309 -49.64 -25.85 3.50
CA GLU A 309 -49.49 -24.56 2.84
C GLU A 309 -50.83 -23.80 2.73
N GLU A 310 -51.92 -24.50 2.39
CA GLU A 310 -53.26 -23.91 2.28
C GLU A 310 -53.89 -23.55 3.63
N GLN A 311 -53.66 -24.37 4.67
CA GLN A 311 -54.30 -24.22 5.98
C GLN A 311 -53.61 -23.21 6.90
N ALA A 312 -52.29 -23.08 6.81
CA ALA A 312 -51.52 -22.28 7.77
C ALA A 312 -51.55 -20.75 7.54
N GLN A 313 -52.32 -20.24 6.58
CA GLN A 313 -52.53 -18.80 6.31
C GLN A 313 -51.27 -17.90 6.31
N GLY A 314 -50.09 -18.47 6.02
CA GLY A 314 -48.81 -17.77 6.04
C GLY A 314 -47.96 -17.95 7.29
N GLU A 315 -48.46 -18.50 8.40
CA GLU A 315 -47.69 -18.72 9.64
C GLU A 315 -46.44 -19.59 9.41
N LEU A 316 -46.55 -20.61 8.56
CA LEU A 316 -45.42 -21.47 8.19
C LEU A 316 -44.33 -20.72 7.41
N SER A 317 -44.65 -19.60 6.75
CA SER A 317 -43.67 -18.82 5.97
C SER A 317 -42.74 -17.97 6.85
N GLU A 318 -43.10 -17.72 8.11
CA GLU A 318 -42.24 -17.05 9.09
C GLU A 318 -41.11 -17.95 9.61
N ALA A 319 -41.23 -19.26 9.40
CA ALA A 319 -40.22 -20.23 9.80
C ALA A 319 -39.03 -20.26 8.82
N LEU A 320 -37.96 -19.55 9.17
CA LEU A 320 -36.79 -19.37 8.29
C LEU A 320 -35.73 -20.48 8.37
N ASP A 321 -35.96 -21.52 9.17
CA ASP A 321 -35.02 -22.63 9.33
C ASP A 321 -35.72 -23.97 9.62
N VAL A 322 -34.96 -25.07 9.47
CA VAL A 322 -35.46 -26.45 9.65
C VAL A 322 -36.13 -26.67 11.00
N ARG A 323 -35.54 -26.14 12.08
CA ARG A 323 -36.04 -26.35 13.44
C ARG A 323 -37.34 -25.59 13.66
N SER A 324 -37.36 -24.32 13.25
CA SER A 324 -38.54 -23.46 13.33
C SER A 324 -39.69 -24.04 12.50
N LEU A 325 -39.43 -24.52 11.28
CA LEU A 325 -40.45 -25.09 10.41
C LEU A 325 -40.94 -26.45 10.95
N THR A 326 -40.05 -27.28 11.49
CA THR A 326 -40.41 -28.54 12.15
C THR A 326 -41.37 -28.31 13.32
N PHE A 327 -41.14 -27.28 14.11
CA PHE A 327 -42.01 -26.93 15.23
C PHE A 327 -43.38 -26.46 14.73
N ALA A 328 -43.39 -25.53 13.77
CA ALA A 328 -44.61 -24.97 13.21
C ALA A 328 -45.48 -26.03 12.51
N ILE A 329 -44.89 -26.99 11.79
CA ILE A 329 -45.63 -28.13 11.22
C ILE A 329 -46.32 -28.95 12.31
N LYS A 330 -45.62 -29.24 13.42
CA LYS A 330 -46.20 -30.07 14.50
C LYS A 330 -47.34 -29.37 15.23
N GLU A 331 -47.22 -28.06 15.42
CA GLU A 331 -48.26 -27.22 16.00
C GLU A 331 -49.51 -27.21 15.11
N GLN A 332 -49.36 -26.90 13.83
CA GLN A 332 -50.44 -26.92 12.85
C GLN A 332 -51.14 -28.29 12.76
N GLU A 333 -50.37 -29.39 12.73
CA GLU A 333 -50.95 -30.73 12.75
C GLU A 333 -51.63 -31.11 14.08
N ALA A 334 -51.26 -30.49 15.20
CA ALA A 334 -51.94 -30.69 16.48
C ALA A 334 -53.29 -29.96 16.49
N GLU A 335 -53.35 -28.77 15.90
CA GLU A 335 -54.59 -28.00 15.75
C GLU A 335 -55.59 -28.70 14.83
N ILE A 336 -55.14 -29.27 13.70
CA ILE A 336 -56.00 -30.03 12.78
C ILE A 336 -56.60 -31.29 13.42
N ARG A 337 -55.96 -31.83 14.48
CA ARG A 337 -56.41 -33.04 15.19
C ARG A 337 -57.41 -32.77 16.33
N ASN A 338 -57.60 -31.51 16.73
CA ASN A 338 -58.55 -31.10 17.77
C ASN A 338 -59.85 -30.55 17.19
#